data_AF-A0A933IRP3-F1
#
_entry.id   AF-A0A933IRP3-F1
#
_cell.length_a   1.000
_cell.length_b   1.000
_cell.length_c   1.000
_cell.angle_alpha   90.00
_cell.angle_beta   90.00
_cell.angle_gamma   90.00
#
_symmetry.space_group_name_H-M   'P 1'
#
loop_
_entity.id
_entity.type
_entity.pdbx_description
1 polymer ?
#
loop_
_entity_poly.entity_id
_entity_poly.type
_entity_poly.pdbx_seq_one_letter_code
_entity_poly.pdbx_strand_id
1 'polypeptide(L)'
;MFHRNRFLNMALSVVALFLFSVGPAPADEVTEAIEEGLKQYNDGKYTEATGSLDYASQLIRQKKSQDLLKLLPEPLSGWTAEEGSSEAVGGAMFGGAVTAKRTYSKDSSSVSVEFMADSPMLQGMMMMFTNPVFATSDGGKLEKISGQRAIVKYDASDKTGEIKIIVANRFLVTVSGDGIAKKELTDYAQAIQYDKLAVMP
;
A
#
# COMPACT_ATOMS: atom_id res chain seq x y z
N MET A 1 -74.58 -1.90 56.56
CA MET A 1 -73.75 -2.84 57.33
C MET A 1 -72.49 -3.11 56.51
N PHE A 2 -71.31 -2.71 57.05
CA PHE A 2 -69.93 -3.20 56.82
C PHE A 2 -69.48 -3.63 55.40
N HIS A 3 -68.55 -2.92 54.72
CA HIS A 3 -67.08 -2.82 54.90
C HIS A 3 -66.24 -3.78 54.04
N ARG A 4 -65.24 -3.17 53.36
CA ARG A 4 -63.88 -3.67 53.02
C ARG A 4 -63.73 -4.69 51.86
N ASN A 5 -62.60 -4.81 51.15
CA ASN A 5 -61.46 -3.97 50.69
C ASN A 5 -60.46 -4.96 50.01
N ARG A 6 -59.62 -4.48 49.08
CA ARG A 6 -58.32 -5.07 48.60
C ARG A 6 -58.46 -6.21 47.57
N PHE A 7 -57.66 -6.36 46.50
CA PHE A 7 -56.25 -6.07 46.22
C PHE A 7 -56.10 -5.85 44.69
N LEU A 8 -55.43 -4.78 44.23
CA LEU A 8 -54.01 -4.76 43.82
C LEU A 8 -53.71 -5.58 42.55
N ASN A 9 -53.55 -4.90 41.41
CA ASN A 9 -52.31 -4.93 40.59
C ASN A 9 -52.52 -4.15 39.28
N MET A 10 -51.99 -2.93 39.29
CA MET A 10 -51.76 -2.07 38.14
C MET A 10 -50.41 -2.48 37.53
N ALA A 11 -50.40 -3.11 36.36
CA ALA A 11 -49.19 -3.37 35.59
C ALA A 11 -49.08 -2.31 34.49
N LEU A 12 -48.31 -1.27 34.77
CA LEU A 12 -47.96 -0.21 33.84
C LEU A 12 -46.76 -0.70 33.00
N SER A 13 -47.01 -1.15 31.77
CA SER A 13 -45.95 -1.53 30.83
C SER A 13 -45.32 -0.26 30.25
N VAL A 14 -44.14 0.09 30.76
CA VAL A 14 -43.28 1.13 30.17
C VAL A 14 -42.58 0.55 28.94
N VAL A 15 -43.02 0.96 27.75
CA VAL A 15 -42.31 0.73 26.50
C VAL A 15 -41.17 1.75 26.42
N ALA A 16 -39.95 1.32 26.76
CA ALA A 16 -38.76 2.13 26.55
C ALA A 16 -38.41 2.12 25.05
N LEU A 17 -38.72 3.22 24.34
CA LEU A 17 -38.14 3.49 23.03
C LEU A 17 -36.63 3.73 23.20
N PHE A 18 -35.83 2.73 22.87
CA PHE A 18 -34.42 2.93 22.55
C PHE A 18 -34.33 3.69 21.21
N LEU A 19 -34.25 5.01 21.28
CA LEU A 19 -33.77 5.82 20.17
C LEU A 19 -32.27 5.53 20.02
N PHE A 20 -31.92 4.60 19.13
CA PHE A 20 -30.57 4.53 18.58
C PHE A 20 -30.34 5.83 17.81
N SER A 21 -29.66 6.77 18.42
CA SER A 21 -29.00 7.87 17.71
C SER A 21 -27.92 7.26 16.82
N VAL A 22 -28.29 6.92 15.60
CA VAL A 22 -27.35 6.75 14.49
C VAL A 22 -26.77 8.14 14.24
N GLY A 23 -25.71 8.48 14.97
CA GLY A 23 -24.90 9.64 14.63
C GLY A 23 -24.37 9.49 13.21
N PRO A 24 -24.14 10.59 12.47
CA PRO A 24 -23.41 10.50 11.21
C PRO A 24 -22.09 9.78 11.52
N ALA A 25 -21.82 8.70 10.80
CA ALA A 25 -20.49 8.12 10.82
C ALA A 25 -19.50 9.27 10.55
N PRO A 26 -18.44 9.48 11.36
CA PRO A 26 -17.40 10.45 11.04
C PRO A 26 -17.09 10.34 9.55
N ALA A 27 -17.23 11.46 8.84
CA ALA A 27 -16.89 11.48 7.43
C ALA A 27 -15.45 11.01 7.31
N ASP A 28 -15.18 10.25 6.26
CA ASP A 28 -13.83 9.80 5.98
C ASP A 28 -12.92 11.05 5.96
N GLU A 29 -11.84 11.08 6.73
CA GLU A 29 -10.96 12.26 6.91
C GLU A 29 -10.51 12.85 5.55
N VAL A 30 -10.42 12.00 4.53
CA VAL A 30 -10.22 12.38 3.12
C VAL A 30 -11.34 13.30 2.63
N THR A 31 -12.60 12.89 2.80
CA THR A 31 -13.78 13.65 2.35
C THR A 31 -13.92 14.98 3.09
N GLU A 32 -13.62 15.02 4.39
CA GLU A 32 -13.63 16.26 5.18
C GLU A 32 -12.62 17.28 4.64
N ALA A 33 -11.38 16.84 4.38
CA ALA A 33 -10.34 17.68 3.81
C ALA A 33 -10.67 18.18 2.39
N ILE A 34 -11.33 17.35 1.57
CA ILE A 34 -11.80 17.75 0.23
C ILE A 34 -12.90 18.82 0.33
N GLU A 35 -13.90 18.61 1.19
CA GLU A 35 -15.00 19.55 1.38
C GLU A 35 -14.52 20.91 1.90
N GLU A 36 -13.58 20.89 2.84
CA GLU A 36 -12.95 22.11 3.33
C GLU A 36 -12.17 22.84 2.23
N GLY A 37 -11.32 22.13 1.48
CA GLY A 37 -10.55 22.71 0.38
C GLY A 37 -11.44 23.31 -0.71
N LEU A 38 -12.53 22.63 -1.06
CA LEU A 38 -13.52 23.14 -2.01
C LEU A 38 -14.20 24.42 -1.52
N LYS A 39 -14.58 24.47 -0.23
CA LYS A 39 -15.16 25.67 0.39
C LYS A 39 -14.18 26.84 0.34
N GLN A 40 -12.93 26.62 0.74
CA GLN A 40 -11.88 27.64 0.72
C GLN A 40 -11.59 28.14 -0.70
N TYR A 41 -11.59 27.25 -1.70
CA TYR A 41 -11.45 27.61 -3.11
C TYR A 41 -12.56 28.54 -3.58
N ASN A 42 -13.82 28.19 -3.27
CA ASN A 42 -14.99 29.00 -3.64
C ASN A 42 -14.99 30.38 -2.94
N ASP A 43 -14.42 30.46 -1.74
CA ASP A 43 -14.22 31.72 -0.99
C ASP A 43 -13.03 32.56 -1.50
N GLY A 44 -12.27 32.09 -2.50
CA GLY A 44 -11.07 32.75 -3.02
C GLY A 44 -9.82 32.61 -2.14
N LYS A 45 -9.85 31.72 -1.15
CA LYS A 45 -8.76 31.44 -0.19
C LYS A 45 -7.84 30.34 -0.74
N TYR A 46 -7.10 30.66 -1.80
CA TYR A 46 -6.38 29.66 -2.58
C TYR A 46 -5.22 28.99 -1.84
N THR A 47 -4.53 29.70 -0.94
CA THR A 47 -3.43 29.13 -0.15
C THR A 47 -3.95 28.05 0.81
N GLU A 48 -5.02 28.36 1.52
CA GLU A 48 -5.70 27.42 2.43
C GLU A 48 -6.28 26.24 1.65
N ALA A 49 -6.97 26.51 0.53
CA ALA A 49 -7.54 25.47 -0.32
C ALA A 49 -6.48 24.47 -0.79
N THR A 50 -5.30 24.98 -1.17
CA THR A 50 -4.16 24.13 -1.55
C THR A 50 -3.72 23.23 -0.39
N GLY A 51 -3.60 23.79 0.82
CA GLY A 51 -3.24 23.03 2.01
C GLY A 51 -4.21 21.89 2.34
N SER A 52 -5.52 22.15 2.32
CA SER A 52 -6.54 21.12 2.59
C SER A 52 -6.56 20.04 1.50
N LEU A 53 -6.41 20.41 0.21
CA LEU A 53 -6.40 19.44 -0.90
C LEU A 53 -5.11 18.60 -0.95
N ASP A 54 -3.97 19.18 -0.58
CA ASP A 54 -2.71 18.44 -0.43
C ASP A 54 -2.82 17.44 0.72
N TYR A 55 -3.44 17.82 1.83
CA TYR A 55 -3.70 16.91 2.94
C TYR A 55 -4.61 15.75 2.53
N ALA A 56 -5.72 16.03 1.84
CA ALA A 56 -6.58 15.00 1.28
C ALA A 56 -5.80 14.03 0.36
N SER A 57 -4.93 14.58 -0.50
CA SER A 57 -4.09 13.79 -1.39
C SER A 57 -3.10 12.89 -0.64
N GLN A 58 -2.53 13.36 0.47
CA GLN A 58 -1.66 12.56 1.35
C GLN A 58 -2.43 11.39 1.98
N LEU A 59 -3.63 11.64 2.51
CA LEU A 59 -4.47 10.60 3.10
C LEU A 59 -4.87 9.52 2.08
N ILE A 60 -5.21 9.91 0.84
CA ILE A 60 -5.50 8.96 -0.24
C ILE A 60 -4.28 8.09 -0.54
N ARG A 61 -3.08 8.69 -0.65
CA ARG A 61 -1.83 7.94 -0.88
C ARG A 61 -1.51 7.00 0.27
N GLN A 62 -1.76 7.40 1.51
CA GLN A 62 -1.57 6.53 2.68
C GLN A 62 -2.47 5.29 2.60
N LYS A 63 -3.75 5.45 2.25
CA LYS A 63 -4.66 4.31 2.05
C LYS A 63 -4.17 3.37 0.96
N LYS A 64 -3.78 3.93 -0.18
CA LYS A 64 -3.22 3.14 -1.30
C LYS A 64 -1.94 2.39 -0.90
N SER A 65 -1.07 3.01 -0.12
CA SER A 65 0.15 2.38 0.41
C SER A 65 -0.16 1.22 1.35
N GLN A 66 -1.18 1.36 2.22
CA GLN A 66 -1.65 0.26 3.07
C GLN A 66 -2.22 -0.90 2.26
N ASP A 67 -2.92 -0.62 1.15
CA ASP A 67 -3.40 -1.67 0.25
C ASP A 67 -2.26 -2.37 -0.49
N LEU A 68 -1.23 -1.64 -0.93
CA LEU A 68 0.00 -2.23 -1.47
C LEU A 68 0.71 -3.12 -0.45
N LEU A 69 0.77 -2.69 0.81
CA LEU A 69 1.43 -3.45 1.89
C LEU A 69 0.80 -4.83 2.09
N LYS A 70 -0.52 -4.96 1.89
CA LYS A 70 -1.25 -6.24 1.96
C LYS A 70 -0.93 -7.19 0.81
N LEU A 71 -0.35 -6.68 -0.28
CA LEU A 71 0.04 -7.48 -1.45
C LEU A 71 1.51 -7.92 -1.41
N LEU A 72 2.30 -7.42 -0.45
CA LEU A 72 3.65 -7.94 -0.22
C LEU A 72 3.56 -9.41 0.19
N PRO A 73 4.48 -10.26 -0.29
CA PRO A 73 4.40 -11.69 -0.01
C PRO A 73 4.50 -11.98 1.49
N GLU A 74 3.89 -13.09 1.90
CA GLU A 74 4.19 -13.67 3.20
C GLU A 74 5.64 -14.20 3.20
N PRO A 75 6.29 -14.28 4.37
CA PRO A 75 7.63 -14.85 4.45
C PRO A 75 7.64 -16.26 3.86
N LEU A 76 8.62 -16.54 3.00
CA LEU A 76 8.84 -17.88 2.48
C LEU A 76 9.27 -18.83 3.59
N SER A 77 9.15 -20.14 3.36
CA SER A 77 9.52 -21.14 4.37
C SER A 77 10.96 -20.93 4.88
N GLY A 78 11.10 -20.84 6.20
CA GLY A 78 12.38 -20.59 6.88
C GLY A 78 12.79 -19.12 6.96
N TRP A 79 12.01 -18.19 6.39
CA TRP A 79 12.24 -16.76 6.52
C TRP A 79 11.31 -16.17 7.58
N THR A 80 11.74 -15.07 8.19
CA THR A 80 10.89 -14.19 9.00
C THR A 80 10.72 -12.88 8.26
N ALA A 81 9.67 -12.13 8.61
CA ALA A 81 9.44 -10.82 8.04
C ALA A 81 9.38 -9.76 9.15
N GLU A 82 9.93 -8.59 8.85
CA GLU A 82 9.70 -7.38 9.64
C GLU A 82 8.28 -6.87 9.42
N GLU A 83 7.82 -5.99 10.31
CA GLU A 83 6.61 -5.22 10.03
C GLU A 83 6.81 -4.44 8.72
N GLY A 84 5.83 -4.56 7.82
CA GLY A 84 5.88 -3.86 6.56
C GLY A 84 5.78 -2.35 6.79
N SER A 85 6.57 -1.56 6.06
CA SER A 85 6.48 -0.10 6.08
C SER A 85 5.71 0.42 4.88
N SER A 86 4.77 1.32 5.17
CA SER A 86 4.04 2.13 4.21
C SER A 86 4.56 3.56 4.32
N GLU A 87 5.52 3.97 3.49
CA GLU A 87 6.13 5.30 3.60
C GLU A 87 5.48 6.29 2.63
N ALA A 88 4.43 6.98 3.10
CA ALA A 88 3.92 8.16 2.40
C ALA A 88 4.97 9.29 2.33
N VAL A 89 5.89 9.35 3.31
CA VAL A 89 6.90 10.42 3.46
C VAL A 89 8.04 10.28 2.43
N GLY A 90 8.51 9.07 2.14
CA GLY A 90 9.48 8.83 1.06
C GLY A 90 8.92 9.19 -0.32
N GLY A 91 7.60 8.98 -0.51
CA GLY A 91 6.87 9.35 -1.71
C GLY A 91 6.97 10.82 -2.11
N ALA A 92 7.04 11.74 -1.15
CA ALA A 92 7.17 13.18 -1.41
C ALA A 92 8.48 13.51 -2.15
N MET A 93 9.59 12.83 -1.83
CA MET A 93 10.86 12.99 -2.54
C MET A 93 10.84 12.37 -3.95
N PHE A 94 10.01 11.36 -4.16
CA PHE A 94 9.83 10.67 -5.44
C PHE A 94 8.65 11.21 -6.28
N GLY A 95 8.31 12.49 -6.09
CA GLY A 95 7.28 13.17 -6.90
C GLY A 95 5.85 12.75 -6.54
N GLY A 96 5.61 12.32 -5.30
CA GLY A 96 4.32 11.83 -4.82
C GLY A 96 4.06 10.35 -5.05
N ALA A 97 5.12 9.55 -5.23
CA ALA A 97 5.02 8.11 -5.37
C ALA A 97 4.35 7.46 -4.16
N VAL A 98 3.65 6.35 -4.38
CA VAL A 98 3.12 5.51 -3.30
C VAL A 98 4.02 4.30 -3.17
N THR A 99 4.63 4.10 -2.00
CA THR A 99 5.55 2.98 -1.76
C THR A 99 5.04 2.05 -0.67
N ALA A 100 5.41 0.77 -0.76
CA ALA A 100 5.20 -0.21 0.29
C ALA A 100 6.39 -1.18 0.29
N LYS A 101 6.94 -1.48 1.46
CA LYS A 101 8.15 -2.29 1.59
C LYS A 101 8.04 -3.27 2.75
N ARG A 102 8.63 -4.46 2.58
CA ARG A 102 8.86 -5.42 3.66
C ARG A 102 10.21 -6.08 3.50
N THR A 103 10.94 -6.16 4.61
CA THR A 103 12.20 -6.88 4.70
C THR A 103 11.96 -8.27 5.29
N TYR A 104 12.64 -9.26 4.74
CA TYR A 104 12.61 -10.65 5.16
C TYR A 104 14.03 -11.08 5.48
N SER A 105 14.18 -11.89 6.53
CA SER A 105 15.49 -12.32 7.01
C SER A 105 15.53 -13.82 7.24
N LYS A 106 16.68 -14.43 6.97
CA LYS A 106 17.00 -15.82 7.31
C LYS A 106 18.49 -15.96 7.56
N ASP A 107 18.86 -16.30 8.78
CA ASP A 107 20.25 -16.33 9.25
C ASP A 107 20.96 -14.99 8.95
N SER A 108 22.02 -15.01 8.14
CA SER A 108 22.73 -13.82 7.67
C SER A 108 22.23 -13.26 6.33
N SER A 109 21.14 -13.80 5.79
CA SER A 109 20.57 -13.39 4.50
C SER A 109 19.40 -12.43 4.70
N SER A 110 19.25 -11.45 3.81
CA SER A 110 18.09 -10.56 3.80
C SER A 110 17.52 -10.37 2.39
N VAL A 111 16.21 -10.13 2.32
CA VAL A 111 15.49 -9.74 1.10
C VAL A 111 14.60 -8.56 1.43
N SER A 112 14.62 -7.54 0.58
CA SER A 112 13.68 -6.43 0.62
C SER A 112 12.80 -6.49 -0.61
N VAL A 113 11.48 -6.59 -0.42
CA VAL A 113 10.49 -6.42 -1.50
C VAL A 113 9.87 -5.04 -1.36
N GLU A 114 9.95 -4.25 -2.42
CA GLU A 114 9.39 -2.90 -2.50
C GLU A 114 8.49 -2.76 -3.71
N PHE A 115 7.31 -2.18 -3.50
CA PHE A 115 6.40 -1.74 -4.55
C PHE A 115 6.41 -0.21 -4.58
N MET A 116 6.54 0.35 -5.79
CA MET A 116 6.40 1.78 -6.04
C MET A 116 5.34 1.99 -7.13
N ALA A 117 4.35 2.81 -6.83
CA ALA A 117 3.27 3.19 -7.73
C ALA A 117 3.25 4.70 -7.98
N ASP A 118 2.65 5.10 -9.09
CA ASP A 118 2.29 6.49 -9.41
C ASP A 118 3.48 7.49 -9.38
N SER A 119 4.71 7.00 -9.56
CA SER A 119 5.90 7.85 -9.64
C SER A 119 6.16 8.34 -11.07
N PRO A 120 6.50 9.63 -11.27
CA PRO A 120 7.00 10.13 -12.56
C PRO A 120 8.21 9.34 -13.08
N MET A 121 9.01 8.77 -12.17
CA MET A 121 10.20 7.98 -12.49
C MET A 121 9.86 6.73 -13.33
N LEU A 122 8.66 6.16 -13.18
CA LEU A 122 8.26 4.95 -13.91
C LEU A 122 8.34 5.12 -15.43
N GLN A 123 8.13 6.32 -15.95
CA GLN A 123 8.26 6.60 -17.38
C GLN A 123 9.68 6.35 -17.87
N GLY A 124 10.69 6.80 -17.13
CA GLY A 124 12.10 6.53 -17.44
C GLY A 124 12.43 5.04 -17.35
N MET A 125 11.91 4.35 -16.33
CA MET A 125 12.12 2.91 -16.17
C MET A 125 11.45 2.11 -17.28
N MET A 126 10.25 2.49 -17.76
CA MET A 126 9.61 1.85 -18.91
C MET A 126 10.47 1.96 -20.18
N MET A 127 11.13 3.09 -20.41
CA MET A 127 12.07 3.25 -21.53
C MET A 127 13.29 2.32 -21.39
N MET A 128 13.82 2.17 -20.19
CA MET A 128 14.90 1.20 -19.91
C MET A 128 14.44 -0.23 -20.19
N PHE A 129 13.23 -0.61 -19.75
CA PHE A 129 12.68 -1.94 -19.98
C PHE A 129 12.39 -2.20 -21.44
N THR A 130 11.94 -1.22 -22.21
CA THR A 130 11.61 -1.43 -23.64
C THR A 130 12.86 -1.57 -24.51
N ASN A 131 14.01 -1.03 -24.10
CA ASN A 131 15.27 -1.11 -24.85
C ASN A 131 16.27 -2.10 -24.21
N PRO A 132 16.56 -3.25 -24.86
CA PRO A 132 17.49 -4.25 -24.34
C PRO A 132 18.89 -3.71 -24.02
N VAL A 133 19.39 -2.72 -24.77
CA VAL A 133 20.73 -2.15 -24.55
C VAL A 133 20.83 -1.48 -23.19
N PHE A 134 19.79 -0.73 -22.78
CA PHE A 134 19.74 -0.09 -21.47
C PHE A 134 19.45 -1.08 -20.34
N ALA A 135 18.59 -2.08 -20.59
CA ALA A 135 18.27 -3.09 -19.60
C ALA A 135 19.47 -3.97 -19.19
N THR A 136 20.49 -4.08 -20.04
CA THR A 136 21.69 -4.91 -19.78
C THR A 136 22.96 -4.10 -19.55
N SER A 137 22.92 -2.78 -19.66
CA SER A 137 24.14 -1.94 -19.63
C SER A 137 24.86 -1.93 -18.28
N ASP A 138 24.16 -2.23 -17.19
CA ASP A 138 24.69 -2.22 -15.82
C ASP A 138 24.91 -3.63 -15.23
N GLY A 139 24.96 -4.65 -16.09
CA GLY A 139 25.08 -6.05 -15.70
C GLY A 139 23.74 -6.77 -15.49
N GLY A 140 22.61 -6.09 -15.72
CA GLY A 140 21.29 -6.72 -15.75
C GLY A 140 21.10 -7.72 -16.89
N LYS A 141 20.19 -8.67 -16.69
CA LYS A 141 19.73 -9.63 -17.71
C LYS A 141 18.22 -9.60 -17.81
N LEU A 142 17.70 -9.66 -19.02
CA LEU A 142 16.26 -9.78 -19.25
C LEU A 142 15.83 -11.23 -19.03
N GLU A 143 14.96 -11.44 -18.06
CA GLU A 143 14.37 -12.74 -17.73
C GLU A 143 12.83 -12.63 -17.64
N LYS A 144 12.16 -13.78 -17.55
CA LYS A 144 10.71 -13.85 -17.35
C LYS A 144 10.42 -14.53 -16.02
N ILE A 145 9.74 -13.83 -15.12
CA ILE A 145 9.37 -14.32 -13.79
C ILE A 145 7.85 -14.23 -13.66
N SER A 146 7.18 -15.36 -13.41
CA SER A 146 5.72 -15.46 -13.26
C SER A 146 4.93 -14.72 -14.36
N GLY A 147 5.38 -14.83 -15.61
CA GLY A 147 4.73 -14.15 -16.74
C GLY A 147 5.21 -12.73 -17.01
N GLN A 148 5.84 -12.07 -16.04
CA GLN A 148 6.32 -10.69 -16.12
C GLN A 148 7.73 -10.60 -16.68
N ARG A 149 8.00 -9.53 -17.43
CA ARG A 149 9.36 -9.20 -17.88
C ARG A 149 10.14 -8.59 -16.72
N ALA A 150 11.32 -9.14 -16.45
CA ALA A 150 12.17 -8.74 -15.34
C ALA A 150 13.57 -8.34 -15.84
N ILE A 151 14.17 -7.36 -15.18
CA ILE A 151 15.62 -7.13 -15.23
C ILE A 151 16.20 -7.76 -13.96
N VAL A 152 17.07 -8.75 -14.14
CA VAL A 152 17.71 -9.50 -13.05
C VAL A 152 19.19 -9.18 -13.05
N LYS A 153 19.67 -8.62 -11.94
CA LYS A 153 21.09 -8.40 -11.67
C LYS A 153 21.49 -9.22 -10.45
N TYR A 154 22.56 -9.99 -10.56
CA TYR A 154 23.02 -10.83 -9.46
C TYR A 154 24.54 -11.00 -9.53
N ASP A 155 25.20 -10.75 -8.40
CA ASP A 155 26.62 -11.02 -8.20
C ASP A 155 26.80 -12.26 -7.33
N ALA A 156 27.41 -13.30 -7.90
CA ALA A 156 27.63 -14.56 -7.22
C ALA A 156 28.79 -14.52 -6.21
N SER A 157 29.74 -13.59 -6.38
CA SER A 157 30.87 -13.40 -5.47
C SER A 157 30.40 -12.75 -4.17
N ASP A 158 29.60 -11.69 -4.30
CA ASP A 158 29.09 -10.93 -3.16
C ASP A 158 27.77 -11.49 -2.60
N LYS A 159 27.15 -12.43 -3.32
CA LYS A 159 25.82 -12.99 -3.01
C LYS A 159 24.75 -11.90 -2.85
N THR A 160 24.83 -10.87 -3.69
CA THR A 160 23.88 -9.76 -3.73
C THR A 160 23.12 -9.76 -5.05
N GLY A 161 21.90 -9.26 -5.04
CA GLY A 161 21.14 -9.15 -6.28
C GLY A 161 19.93 -8.23 -6.19
N GLU A 162 19.43 -7.88 -7.36
CA GLU A 162 18.28 -7.03 -7.54
C GLU A 162 17.46 -7.55 -8.73
N ILE A 163 16.14 -7.64 -8.54
CA ILE A 163 15.17 -7.96 -9.59
C ILE A 163 14.19 -6.78 -9.69
N LYS A 164 14.11 -6.19 -10.87
CA LYS A 164 13.14 -5.13 -11.18
C LYS A 164 12.09 -5.66 -12.16
N ILE A 165 10.82 -5.39 -11.88
CA ILE A 165 9.68 -5.80 -12.71
C ILE A 165 8.70 -4.64 -12.81
N ILE A 166 8.21 -4.35 -14.02
CA ILE A 166 7.14 -3.37 -14.23
C ILE A 166 5.82 -4.12 -14.46
N VAL A 167 4.79 -3.76 -13.69
CA VAL A 167 3.46 -4.36 -13.76
C VAL A 167 2.44 -3.30 -14.16
N ALA A 168 1.61 -3.64 -15.15
CA ALA A 168 0.53 -2.78 -15.66
C ALA A 168 0.98 -1.34 -16.02
N ASN A 169 2.25 -1.16 -16.40
CA ASN A 169 2.87 0.14 -16.72
C ASN A 169 2.76 1.22 -15.60
N ARG A 170 2.43 0.81 -14.37
CA ARG A 170 2.21 1.76 -13.26
C ARG A 170 2.85 1.32 -11.94
N PHE A 171 3.28 0.06 -11.82
CA PHE A 171 3.95 -0.43 -10.62
C PHE A 171 5.37 -0.86 -10.97
N LEU A 172 6.35 -0.39 -10.21
CA LEU A 172 7.68 -0.98 -10.15
C LEU A 172 7.74 -1.87 -8.92
N VAL A 173 8.08 -3.13 -9.16
CA VAL A 173 8.41 -4.10 -8.13
C VAL A 173 9.92 -4.26 -8.12
N THR A 174 10.53 -4.03 -6.96
CA THR A 174 11.96 -4.24 -6.73
C THR A 174 12.12 -5.31 -5.65
N VAL A 175 12.89 -6.35 -5.96
CA VAL A 175 13.30 -7.37 -5.00
C VAL A 175 14.82 -7.31 -4.89
N SER A 176 15.33 -6.81 -3.77
CA SER A 176 16.76 -6.73 -3.50
C SER A 176 17.14 -7.75 -2.45
N GLY A 177 18.33 -8.34 -2.53
CA GLY A 177 18.79 -9.27 -1.52
C GLY A 177 20.30 -9.23 -1.29
N ASP A 178 20.67 -9.60 -0.08
CA ASP A 178 22.02 -9.58 0.47
C ASP A 178 22.32 -10.91 1.17
N GLY A 179 23.54 -11.43 0.99
CA GLY A 179 23.95 -12.72 1.53
C GLY A 179 23.16 -13.93 0.96
N ILE A 180 22.46 -13.76 -0.17
CA ILE A 180 21.41 -14.67 -0.65
C ILE A 180 21.79 -15.41 -1.94
N ALA A 181 21.28 -16.63 -2.13
CA ALA A 181 21.37 -17.31 -3.43
C ALA A 181 20.41 -16.71 -4.48
N LYS A 182 20.83 -16.64 -5.75
CA LYS A 182 19.98 -16.15 -6.86
C LYS A 182 18.61 -16.83 -6.90
N LYS A 183 18.57 -18.14 -6.60
CA LYS A 183 17.33 -18.91 -6.58
C LYS A 183 16.35 -18.35 -5.55
N GLU A 184 16.79 -18.10 -4.33
CA GLU A 184 15.91 -17.62 -3.25
C GLU A 184 15.44 -16.18 -3.51
N LEU A 185 16.29 -15.33 -4.09
CA LEU A 185 15.90 -14.01 -4.58
C LEU A 185 14.79 -14.12 -5.65
N THR A 186 14.93 -15.08 -6.56
CA THR A 186 13.93 -15.35 -7.61
C THR A 186 12.65 -15.95 -7.03
N ASP A 187 12.75 -16.81 -6.02
CA ASP A 187 11.60 -17.40 -5.33
C ASP A 187 10.74 -16.30 -4.68
N TYR A 188 11.36 -15.28 -4.08
CA TYR A 188 10.63 -14.11 -3.55
C TYR A 188 9.91 -13.31 -4.64
N ALA A 189 10.56 -13.09 -5.79
CA ALA A 189 9.89 -12.46 -6.92
C ALA A 189 8.70 -13.32 -7.40
N GLN A 190 8.84 -14.63 -7.47
CA GLN A 190 7.77 -15.54 -7.89
C GLN A 190 6.57 -15.55 -6.94
N ALA A 191 6.78 -15.30 -5.65
CA ALA A 191 5.73 -15.30 -4.62
C ALA A 191 4.78 -14.08 -4.70
N ILE A 192 5.11 -13.08 -5.52
CA ILE A 192 4.32 -11.86 -5.66
C ILE A 192 3.08 -12.11 -6.54
N GLN A 193 1.92 -11.67 -6.06
CA GLN A 193 0.63 -11.78 -6.76
C GLN A 193 0.47 -10.65 -7.79
N TYR A 194 1.19 -10.75 -8.91
CA TYR A 194 1.25 -9.70 -9.95
C TYR A 194 -0.11 -9.38 -10.60
N ASP A 195 -1.00 -10.36 -10.68
CA ASP A 195 -2.37 -10.22 -11.18
C ASP A 195 -3.21 -9.31 -10.27
N LYS A 196 -3.11 -9.49 -8.95
CA LYS A 196 -3.76 -8.61 -7.97
C LYS A 196 -3.18 -7.21 -7.99
N LEU A 197 -1.86 -7.10 -8.11
CA LEU A 197 -1.18 -5.81 -8.22
C LEU A 197 -1.66 -5.06 -9.47
N ALA A 198 -1.79 -5.73 -10.62
CA ALA A 198 -2.18 -5.12 -11.89
C ALA A 198 -3.58 -4.46 -11.87
N VAL A 199 -4.51 -4.99 -11.08
CA VAL A 199 -5.90 -4.50 -10.98
C VAL A 199 -6.13 -3.55 -9.80
N MET A 200 -5.09 -3.24 -9.02
CA MET A 200 -5.20 -2.32 -7.90
C MET A 200 -5.56 -0.90 -8.38
N PRO A 201 -6.49 -0.20 -7.70
CA PRO A 201 -6.90 1.15 -8.08
C PRO A 201 -5.75 2.17 -8.07
#